data_AF-A0A2W5ZGK5-F1
#
_entry.id   AF-A0A2W5ZGK5-F1
#
_cell.length_a   1.000
_cell.length_b   1.000
_cell.length_c   1.000
_cell.angle_alpha   90.00
_cell.angle_beta   90.00
_cell.angle_gamma   90.00
#
_symmetry.space_group_name_H-M   'P 1'
#
loop_
_entity.id
_entity.type
_entity.pdbx_description
1 polymer ?
#
loop_
_entity_poly.entity_id
_entity_poly.type
_entity_poly.pdbx_seq_one_letter_code
_entity_poly.pdbx_strand_id
1 'polypeptide(L)' 'MLHSIQERYGEKLRAIDGEIGHVRDFYLDDKNDWAVRY' A
#
# COMPACT_ATOMS: atom_id res chain seq x y z
N MET A 1 -1.33 16.05 -0.26
CA MET A 1 -2.52 15.34 0.26
C MET A 1 -2.00 14.19 1.10
N LEU A 2 -2.49 14.03 2.33
CA LEU A 2 -2.12 12.94 3.24
C LEU A 2 -3.22 11.89 3.23
N HIS A 3 -2.84 10.62 3.23
CA HIS A 3 -3.76 9.49 3.31
C HIS A 3 -3.39 8.62 4.51
N SER A 4 -4.38 8.12 5.24
CA SER A 4 -4.10 7.20 6.33
C SER A 4 -3.76 5.82 5.78
N ILE A 5 -2.72 5.18 6.32
CA ILE A 5 -2.37 3.80 5.97
C ILE A 5 -3.52 2.85 6.33
N GLN A 6 -4.25 3.13 7.42
CA GLN A 6 -5.40 2.32 7.83
C GLN A 6 -6.52 2.31 6.80
N GLU A 7 -6.72 3.43 6.09
CA GLU A 7 -7.76 3.54 5.05
C GLU A 7 -7.40 2.78 3.77
N ARG A 8 -6.11 2.46 3.57
CA ARG A 8 -5.63 1.78 2.36
C ARG A 8 -5.74 0.26 2.42
N TYR A 9 -5.87 -0.33 3.61
CA TYR A 9 -6.03 -1.77 3.73
C TYR A 9 -7.32 -2.25 3.04
N GLY A 10 -7.22 -3.33 2.27
CA GLY A 10 -8.34 -3.91 1.55
C GLY A 10 -8.73 -3.16 0.27
N GLU A 11 -8.05 -2.06 -0.08
CA GLU A 11 -8.30 -1.37 -1.35
C GLU A 11 -7.97 -2.26 -2.54
N LYS A 12 -8.80 -2.20 -3.57
CA LYS A 12 -8.67 -3.03 -4.77
C LYS A 12 -7.49 -2.60 -5.64
N LEU A 13 -6.66 -3.57 -5.99
CA LEU A 13 -5.56 -3.42 -6.92
C LEU A 13 -6.00 -3.85 -8.33
N ARG A 14 -5.69 -3.03 -9.32
CA ARG A 14 -5.88 -3.34 -10.74
C ARG A 14 -4.53 -3.60 -11.39
N ALA A 15 -4.43 -4.71 -12.10
CA ALA A 15 -3.40 -4.99 -13.08
C ALA A 15 -3.80 -4.45 -14.46
N ILE A 16 -2.87 -4.53 -15.40
CA ILE A 16 -3.09 -4.12 -16.80
C ILE A 16 -4.18 -4.99 -17.47
N ASP A 17 -4.29 -6.25 -17.05
CA ASP A 17 -5.17 -7.28 -17.62
C ASP A 17 -6.42 -7.58 -16.76
N GLY A 18 -6.58 -6.98 -15.59
CA GLY A 18 -7.72 -7.24 -14.73
C GLY A 18 -7.55 -6.84 -13.26
N GLU A 19 -8.40 -7.36 -12.39
CA GLU A 19 -8.25 -7.21 -10.93
C GLU A 19 -7.17 -8.18 -10.43
N ILE A 20 -6.21 -7.69 -9.64
CA ILE A 20 -5.11 -8.52 -9.10
C ILE A 20 -5.31 -8.86 -7.62
N GLY A 21 -6.19 -8.14 -6.92
CA GLY A 21 -6.52 -8.43 -5.53
C GLY A 21 -6.72 -7.15 -4.72
N HIS A 22 -6.26 -7.16 -3.47
CA HIS A 22 -6.38 -6.03 -2.56
C HIS A 22 -5.11 -5.82 -1.74
N VAL A 23 -4.91 -4.60 -1.26
CA VAL A 23 -3.80 -4.25 -0.35
C VAL A 23 -3.95 -5.00 0.96
N ARG A 24 -2.92 -5.74 1.36
CA ARG A 24 -2.94 -6.52 2.60
C ARG A 24 -2.10 -5.91 3.71
N ASP A 25 -0.94 -5.37 3.37
CA ASP A 25 0.02 -4.85 4.33
C ASP A 25 1.02 -3.89 3.66
N PHE A 26 1.80 -3.19 4.48
CA PHE A 26 2.82 -2.25 4.05
C PHE A 26 4.14 -2.50 4.77
N TYR A 27 5.24 -2.46 4.01
CA TYR A 27 6.59 -2.54 4.55
C TYR A 27 7.18 -1.15 4.69
N LEU A 28 7.55 -0.80 5.93
CA LEU A 28 8.17 0.48 6.25
C LEU A 28 9.67 0.33 6.47
N ASP A 29 10.42 1.28 5.95
CA ASP A 29 11.83 1.49 6.26
C ASP A 29 11.95 2.52 7.38
N ASP A 30 12.06 2.02 8.61
CA ASP A 30 12.21 2.80 9.84
C ASP A 30 13.65 3.23 10.13
N LYS A 31 14.63 2.73 9.37
CA LYS A 31 16.05 2.97 9.60
C LYS A 31 16.59 4.19 8.89
N ASN A 32 16.12 4.45 7.66
CA ASN A 32 16.64 5.54 6.85
C ASN A 32 15.72 6.77 6.87
N ASP A 33 14.44 6.60 6.50
CA ASP A 33 13.60 7.74 6.10
C ASP A 33 12.13 7.67 6.55
N TRP A 34 11.72 6.66 7.32
CA TRP A 34 10.31 6.40 7.66
C TRP A 34 9.41 6.31 6.41
N ALA A 35 9.91 5.66 5.38
CA ALA A 35 9.26 5.56 4.07
C ALA A 35 8.56 4.21 3.88
N VAL A 36 7.37 4.22 3.29
CA VAL A 36 6.71 3.00 2.80
C VAL A 36 7.42 2.55 1.52
N ARG A 37 7.85 1.29 1.45
CA ARG A 37 8.58 0.73 0.30
C ARG A 37 7.74 -0.24 -0.51
N TYR A 38 6.88 -1.01 0.15
CA TYR A 38 6.04 -2.05 -0.44
C TYR A 38 4.69 -2.14 0.25
#